data_AF-A0AA47P5S4-F1
#
_entry.id   AF-A0AA47P5S4-F1
#
_cell.length_a   1.000
_cell.length_b   1.000
_cell.length_c   1.000
_cell.angle_alpha   90.00
_cell.angle_beta   90.00
_cell.angle_gamma   90.00
#
_symmetry.space_group_name_H-M   'P 1'
#
loop_
_entity.id
_entity.type
_entity.pdbx_description
1 polymer ?
#
loop_
_entity_poly.entity_id
_entity_poly.type
_entity_poly.pdbx_seq_one_letter_code
_entity_poly.pdbx_strand_id
1 'polypeptide(L)'
;MDSDEGYNYEFDDEEEECSEDSVEEEPEDDNLELGEVELVDPVVAGGERDECGDTGGGGGGGGHGGPGQEEEEYRFEVLTAEQILQHMVECIREVNEVIQQQSHVFFSVTSTGIKRNSWKGTYFDGNLDKLFSECHVINPSKKSRTRPPINTRSSAQDMPCQICYLNYPNSYFTGLECGHKFCMQCWGDYLTTKIIEEGMGQTISCPAHSCDILVDDNTVMRLITDSKVKLKYQHLITNSFVECNRLLKWCPAPDCHHVVKVQYPDAKPVRCKCGRQFCFNCGENWHDPVKCKWLRKWIKKCDDDSETSNWIAANTKECPKCHVTIEKDGGCNHMVCRNQNCKAEFCWVCLGPWEPHGSAWYNCNRYNEDDAKAARDAQERSRAALQRYLFYCNRYMNHMQSLRFEHKLYAQVKQKMEEMQQHNMSWIEVQFLKKAVDVLCQCRSTLMFTYVFAFYLKKNNQSIIFENNQADLENATEVLSGYLERDISQDSLQDIKQKVQDKYRYCESRRRVLLQHVHEGYEKDLWEYIED
;
A
#
# COMPACT_ATOMS: atom_id res chain seq x y z
N MET A 1 -78.19 -31.81 35.62
CA MET A 1 -77.83 -30.53 36.24
C MET A 1 -77.01 -29.82 35.20
N ASP A 2 -77.57 -28.71 34.73
CA ASP A 2 -77.05 -27.71 33.79
C ASP A 2 -75.60 -27.30 34.18
N SER A 3 -74.74 -26.74 33.33
CA SER A 3 -74.94 -25.64 32.38
C SER A 3 -73.76 -25.49 31.40
N ASP A 4 -74.02 -24.77 30.32
CA ASP A 4 -73.16 -24.26 29.24
C ASP A 4 -71.88 -23.50 29.66
N GLU A 5 -70.85 -23.52 28.81
CA GLU A 5 -70.50 -22.39 27.89
C GLU A 5 -69.22 -22.70 27.09
N GLY A 6 -69.31 -22.56 25.77
CA GLY A 6 -68.20 -22.70 24.82
C GLY A 6 -67.81 -21.35 24.22
N TYR A 7 -66.55 -21.23 23.80
CA TYR A 7 -66.08 -20.16 22.91
C TYR A 7 -65.22 -20.75 21.79
N ASN A 8 -65.61 -20.42 20.57
CA ASN A 8 -65.05 -20.79 19.28
C ASN A 8 -64.17 -19.63 18.78
N TYR A 9 -63.01 -19.89 18.19
CA TYR A 9 -62.23 -18.87 17.46
C TYR A 9 -62.23 -19.22 15.97
N GLU A 10 -62.96 -18.42 15.21
CA GLU A 10 -62.99 -18.42 13.74
C GLU A 10 -61.86 -17.54 13.18
N PHE A 11 -61.41 -17.94 11.98
CA PHE A 11 -60.37 -17.34 11.16
C PHE A 11 -61.09 -16.62 10.02
N ASP A 12 -60.82 -15.33 9.81
CA ASP A 12 -61.24 -14.62 8.60
C ASP A 12 -60.10 -13.71 8.10
N ASP A 13 -59.75 -13.94 6.83
CA ASP A 13 -58.98 -13.07 5.94
C ASP A 13 -59.90 -11.91 5.49
N GLU A 14 -59.38 -10.68 5.40
CA GLU A 14 -59.86 -9.68 4.44
C GLU A 14 -58.79 -8.61 4.17
N GLU A 15 -58.57 -8.36 2.88
CA GLU A 15 -57.66 -7.38 2.26
C GLU A 15 -58.26 -5.96 2.30
N GLU A 16 -57.42 -4.92 2.45
CA GLU A 16 -57.74 -3.55 2.01
C GLU A 16 -56.62 -2.97 1.13
N GLU A 17 -56.99 -2.50 -0.06
CA GLU A 17 -56.22 -1.73 -1.04
C GLU A 17 -56.16 -0.22 -0.71
N CYS A 18 -55.27 0.50 -1.44
CA CYS A 18 -55.12 1.98 -1.64
C CYS A 18 -53.84 2.55 -0.96
N SER A 19 -52.94 3.33 -1.57
CA SER A 19 -52.88 4.15 -2.79
C SER A 19 -51.42 4.48 -3.15
N GLU A 20 -51.16 4.73 -4.44
CA GLU A 20 -49.93 5.33 -4.97
C GLU A 20 -49.74 6.80 -4.52
N ASP A 21 -48.46 7.19 -4.44
CA ASP A 21 -47.85 8.54 -4.44
C ASP A 21 -47.08 8.94 -3.17
N SER A 22 -45.78 8.60 -3.13
CA SER A 22 -44.71 9.43 -2.55
C SER A 22 -43.38 8.97 -3.14
N VAL A 23 -42.78 9.83 -3.97
CA VAL A 23 -41.39 9.70 -4.43
C VAL A 23 -40.50 9.99 -3.22
N GLU A 24 -39.88 8.97 -2.64
CA GLU A 24 -38.78 9.12 -1.70
C GLU A 24 -37.46 8.91 -2.46
N GLU A 25 -36.64 9.95 -2.49
CA GLU A 25 -35.30 9.96 -3.08
C GLU A 25 -34.43 8.90 -2.40
N GLU A 26 -33.87 7.97 -3.19
CA GLU A 26 -32.80 7.09 -2.71
C GLU A 26 -31.61 7.96 -2.25
N PRO A 27 -31.04 7.74 -1.06
CA PRO A 27 -29.83 8.44 -0.67
C PRO A 27 -28.70 7.99 -1.58
N GLU A 28 -28.08 8.96 -2.25
CA GLU A 28 -26.89 8.77 -3.06
C GLU A 28 -25.84 7.98 -2.28
N ASP A 29 -25.30 6.97 -2.94
CA ASP A 29 -24.21 6.12 -2.47
C ASP A 29 -22.95 7.01 -2.36
N ASP A 30 -22.76 7.67 -1.22
CA ASP A 30 -21.57 8.46 -0.88
C ASP A 30 -20.37 7.53 -0.71
N ASN A 31 -19.88 7.05 -1.84
CA ASN A 31 -18.56 6.47 -1.99
C ASN A 31 -17.55 7.61 -1.83
N LEU A 32 -17.28 7.99 -0.58
CA LEU A 32 -16.44 9.11 -0.20
C LEU A 32 -15.06 8.99 -0.87
N GLU A 33 -14.90 9.79 -1.92
CA GLU A 33 -13.66 10.07 -2.62
C GLU A 33 -12.54 10.33 -1.60
N LEU A 34 -11.44 9.60 -1.78
CA LEU A 34 -10.16 9.94 -1.20
C LEU A 34 -9.78 11.34 -1.67
N GLY A 35 -10.04 12.35 -0.85
CA GLY A 35 -9.61 13.71 -1.11
C GLY A 35 -8.11 13.76 -1.42
N GLU A 36 -7.80 14.23 -2.62
CA GLU A 36 -6.45 14.51 -3.10
C GLU A 36 -5.74 15.41 -2.08
N VAL A 37 -4.69 14.88 -1.43
CA VAL A 37 -3.67 15.73 -0.80
C VAL A 37 -2.74 16.20 -1.91
N GLU A 38 -2.85 17.46 -2.30
CA GLU A 38 -1.86 18.13 -3.15
C GLU A 38 -0.47 17.96 -2.54
N LEU A 39 0.34 17.10 -3.17
CA LEU A 39 1.76 16.99 -2.90
C LEU A 39 2.42 18.25 -3.45
N VAL A 40 2.70 19.21 -2.56
CA VAL A 40 3.53 20.36 -2.91
C VAL A 40 4.95 19.85 -3.18
N ASP A 41 5.43 20.03 -4.41
CA ASP A 41 6.75 19.61 -4.88
C ASP A 41 7.89 20.04 -3.93
N PRO A 42 8.78 19.14 -3.50
CA PRO A 42 10.06 19.54 -2.98
C PRO A 42 10.92 20.04 -4.14
N VAL A 43 11.18 21.33 -4.17
CA VAL A 43 12.22 21.93 -5.00
C VAL A 43 13.53 21.20 -4.73
N VAL A 44 14.08 20.60 -5.79
CA VAL A 44 15.37 19.90 -5.81
C VAL A 44 16.47 20.91 -5.47
N ALA A 45 17.07 20.79 -4.29
CA ALA A 45 18.36 21.40 -3.99
C ALA A 45 19.42 20.28 -4.00
N GLY A 46 20.45 20.47 -4.83
CA GLY A 46 21.45 19.49 -5.20
C GLY A 46 22.19 18.87 -4.02
N GLY A 47 22.62 17.63 -4.23
CA GLY A 47 23.50 16.93 -3.32
C GLY A 47 24.86 17.61 -3.26
N GLU A 48 25.22 18.07 -2.07
CA GLU A 48 26.60 18.30 -1.69
C GLU A 48 26.96 17.34 -0.56
N ARG A 49 28.17 16.80 -0.65
CA ARG A 49 28.71 15.71 0.17
C ARG A 49 28.89 16.20 1.60
N ASP A 50 28.47 15.39 2.57
CA ASP A 50 28.83 15.57 3.98
C ASP A 50 30.35 15.38 4.17
N GLU A 51 31.12 16.46 4.13
CA GLU A 51 32.45 16.53 4.74
C GLU A 51 32.32 17.13 6.15
N CYS A 52 32.22 16.27 7.16
CA CYS A 52 32.38 16.67 8.55
C CYS A 52 33.87 16.86 8.89
N GLY A 53 34.35 18.10 8.78
CA GLY A 53 35.66 18.49 9.31
C GLY A 53 35.59 18.69 10.83
N ASP A 54 36.00 17.67 11.59
CA ASP A 54 36.35 17.81 13.01
C ASP A 54 37.80 18.30 13.13
N THR A 55 38.00 19.40 13.86
CA THR A 55 39.33 19.95 14.15
C THR A 55 39.67 19.78 15.63
N GLY A 56 40.48 18.76 15.90
CA GLY A 56 41.74 18.91 16.64
C GLY A 56 41.69 19.03 18.17
N GLY A 57 42.00 17.92 18.84
CA GLY A 57 42.57 17.88 20.18
C GLY A 57 43.33 16.58 20.42
N GLY A 58 44.65 16.60 20.22
CA GLY A 58 45.51 15.41 20.19
C GLY A 58 45.89 14.82 21.55
N GLY A 59 46.19 13.51 21.54
CA GLY A 59 46.86 12.77 22.60
C GLY A 59 47.03 11.30 22.18
N GLY A 60 48.26 10.92 21.83
CA GLY A 60 48.58 9.65 21.15
C GLY A 60 48.65 8.40 22.03
N GLY A 61 48.49 7.25 21.38
CA GLY A 61 48.77 5.92 21.92
C GLY A 61 48.33 4.83 20.94
N GLY A 62 49.27 4.12 20.33
CA GLY A 62 49.03 3.13 19.28
C GLY A 62 48.50 1.77 19.77
N GLY A 63 47.83 1.04 18.89
CA GLY A 63 47.39 -0.34 19.11
C GLY A 63 46.64 -0.92 17.91
N HIS A 64 47.02 -2.14 17.50
CA HIS A 64 46.65 -2.86 16.27
C HIS A 64 45.15 -3.21 16.09
N GLY A 65 44.71 -3.20 14.81
CA GLY A 65 44.34 -4.44 14.10
C GLY A 65 42.87 -4.90 14.07
N GLY A 66 42.24 -4.77 12.91
CA GLY A 66 41.09 -5.57 12.47
C GLY A 66 40.36 -4.92 11.29
N PRO A 67 40.23 -5.56 10.11
CA PRO A 67 39.45 -4.99 9.02
C PRO A 67 37.97 -5.15 9.38
N GLY A 68 37.29 -4.01 9.57
CA GLY A 68 35.83 -4.00 9.64
C GLY A 68 35.29 -4.54 8.32
N GLN A 69 34.47 -5.57 8.38
CA GLN A 69 33.59 -5.92 7.28
C GLN A 69 32.63 -4.74 7.12
N GLU A 70 32.87 -3.92 6.10
CA GLU A 70 31.83 -3.04 5.56
C GLU A 70 30.66 -3.97 5.16
N GLU A 71 29.56 -3.95 5.92
CA GLU A 71 28.33 -4.63 5.50
C GLU A 71 27.98 -4.13 4.09
N GLU A 72 27.97 -5.04 3.11
CA GLU A 72 27.60 -4.69 1.74
C GLU A 72 26.21 -4.07 1.73
N GLU A 73 26.15 -2.75 1.55
CA GLU A 73 24.91 -1.99 1.49
C GLU A 73 24.02 -2.54 0.37
N TYR A 74 22.77 -2.90 0.69
CA TYR A 74 21.83 -3.49 -0.27
C TYR A 74 21.44 -2.45 -1.35
N ARG A 75 22.13 -2.50 -2.49
CA ARG A 75 21.97 -1.52 -3.58
C ARG A 75 20.73 -1.79 -4.43
N PHE A 76 19.95 -0.74 -4.66
CA PHE A 76 18.79 -0.74 -5.54
C PHE A 76 18.67 0.57 -6.33
N GLU A 77 17.91 0.53 -7.42
CA GLU A 77 17.63 1.65 -8.32
C GLU A 77 16.12 1.82 -8.49
N VAL A 78 15.64 3.07 -8.64
CA VAL A 78 14.22 3.35 -8.89
C VAL A 78 14.04 3.94 -10.29
N LEU A 79 13.34 3.18 -11.14
CA LEU A 79 13.06 3.46 -12.53
C LEU A 79 11.61 3.96 -12.69
N THR A 80 11.39 4.86 -13.65
CA THR A 80 10.03 5.29 -14.06
C THR A 80 9.41 4.27 -15.01
N ALA A 81 8.08 4.30 -15.17
CA ALA A 81 7.38 3.47 -16.16
C ALA A 81 7.95 3.66 -17.59
N GLU A 82 8.29 4.90 -17.94
CA GLU A 82 8.93 5.23 -19.23
C GLU A 82 10.28 4.54 -19.41
N GLN A 83 11.16 4.56 -18.39
CA GLN A 83 12.45 3.88 -18.45
C GLN A 83 12.29 2.36 -18.58
N ILE A 84 11.29 1.79 -17.90
CA ILE A 84 10.96 0.36 -18.00
C ILE A 84 10.44 0.02 -19.39
N LEU A 85 9.58 0.86 -19.97
CA LEU A 85 9.09 0.70 -21.33
C LEU A 85 10.25 0.73 -22.34
N GLN A 86 11.21 1.65 -22.19
CA GLN A 86 12.41 1.70 -23.04
C GLN A 86 13.26 0.43 -22.92
N HIS A 87 13.47 -0.08 -21.71
CA HIS A 87 14.16 -1.36 -21.49
C HIS A 87 13.42 -2.54 -22.12
N MET A 88 12.09 -2.56 -22.02
CA MET A 88 11.25 -3.59 -22.63
C MET A 88 11.37 -3.53 -24.16
N VAL A 89 11.23 -2.35 -24.76
CA VAL A 89 11.35 -2.13 -26.21
C VAL A 89 12.73 -2.56 -26.72
N GLU A 90 13.80 -2.26 -25.99
CA GLU A 90 15.15 -2.66 -26.37
C GLU A 90 15.34 -4.19 -26.32
N CYS A 91 14.84 -4.85 -25.27
CA CYS A 91 14.85 -6.31 -25.18
C CYS A 91 14.05 -6.97 -26.33
N ILE A 92 12.91 -6.37 -26.68
CA ILE A 92 12.08 -6.80 -27.81
C ILE A 92 12.83 -6.61 -29.13
N ARG A 93 13.54 -5.47 -29.30
CA ARG A 93 14.33 -5.15 -30.49
C ARG A 93 15.46 -6.16 -30.72
N GLU A 94 16.25 -6.47 -29.70
CA GLU A 94 17.33 -7.47 -29.78
C GLU A 94 16.82 -8.84 -30.22
N VAL A 95 15.66 -9.26 -29.68
CA VAL A 95 15.04 -10.52 -30.06
C VAL A 95 14.51 -10.46 -31.50
N ASN A 96 13.92 -9.33 -31.90
CA ASN A 96 13.36 -9.16 -33.24
C ASN A 96 14.44 -9.10 -34.34
N GLU A 97 15.66 -8.63 -34.05
CA GLU A 97 16.80 -8.67 -34.98
C GLU A 97 17.17 -10.09 -35.41
N VAL A 98 16.98 -11.08 -34.52
CA VAL A 98 17.23 -12.50 -34.83
C VAL A 98 16.15 -13.09 -35.75
N ILE A 99 14.94 -12.51 -35.75
CA ILE A 99 13.73 -13.11 -36.35
C ILE A 99 13.25 -12.36 -37.60
N GLN A 100 13.82 -11.18 -37.88
CA GLN A 100 13.56 -10.38 -39.08
C GLN A 100 12.07 -10.06 -39.31
N GLN A 101 11.29 -9.76 -38.26
CA GLN A 101 9.89 -9.35 -38.35
C GLN A 101 9.71 -7.82 -38.17
N GLN A 102 8.56 -7.27 -38.59
CA GLN A 102 8.22 -5.86 -38.30
C GLN A 102 7.96 -5.69 -36.78
N SER A 103 8.56 -4.67 -36.16
CA SER A 103 8.65 -4.50 -34.70
C SER A 103 7.33 -4.53 -33.92
N HIS A 104 6.22 -4.12 -34.51
CA HIS A 104 4.89 -4.10 -33.87
C HIS A 104 4.25 -5.49 -33.72
N VAL A 105 4.59 -6.43 -34.60
CA VAL A 105 4.05 -7.79 -34.57
C VAL A 105 4.63 -8.59 -33.41
N PHE A 106 5.93 -8.46 -33.22
CA PHE A 106 6.64 -9.20 -32.19
C PHE A 106 6.20 -8.76 -30.79
N PHE A 107 5.86 -7.47 -30.64
CA PHE A 107 5.28 -6.88 -29.44
C PHE A 107 4.05 -7.68 -28.95
N SER A 108 3.05 -7.90 -29.82
CA SER A 108 1.83 -8.66 -29.47
C SER A 108 2.06 -10.14 -29.16
N VAL A 109 3.08 -10.77 -29.76
CA VAL A 109 3.43 -12.18 -29.50
C VAL A 109 4.15 -12.35 -28.15
N THR A 110 4.92 -11.35 -27.72
CA THR A 110 5.61 -11.38 -26.42
C THR A 110 4.78 -10.84 -25.25
N SER A 111 3.87 -9.89 -25.50
CA SER A 111 3.00 -9.33 -24.47
C SER A 111 1.93 -10.34 -24.01
N THR A 112 1.46 -11.20 -24.90
CA THR A 112 0.43 -12.24 -24.65
C THR A 112 0.87 -13.42 -23.77
N GLY A 113 1.96 -13.29 -23.00
CA GLY A 113 2.32 -14.27 -21.97
C GLY A 113 2.83 -15.61 -22.52
N ILE A 114 3.21 -15.68 -23.81
CA ILE A 114 3.91 -16.85 -24.33
C ILE A 114 5.33 -16.84 -23.75
N LYS A 115 5.48 -17.62 -22.67
CA LYS A 115 6.75 -17.87 -21.96
C LYS A 115 7.92 -17.82 -22.93
N ARG A 116 8.94 -17.02 -22.58
CA ARG A 116 10.19 -16.72 -23.30
C ARG A 116 10.86 -17.91 -24.01
N ASN A 117 10.47 -19.15 -23.67
CA ASN A 117 11.02 -20.41 -24.16
C ASN A 117 10.08 -21.24 -25.08
N SER A 118 8.77 -20.95 -25.21
CA SER A 118 7.87 -21.80 -26.05
C SER A 118 7.56 -21.21 -27.43
N TRP A 119 7.51 -19.88 -27.58
CA TRP A 119 7.20 -19.24 -28.86
C TRP A 119 8.24 -19.53 -29.95
N LYS A 120 9.52 -19.71 -29.59
CA LYS A 120 10.57 -20.15 -30.51
C LYS A 120 10.22 -21.49 -31.17
N GLY A 121 9.67 -22.43 -30.39
CA GLY A 121 9.23 -23.73 -30.91
C GLY A 121 8.15 -23.58 -31.97
N THR A 122 7.10 -22.81 -31.69
CA THR A 122 5.97 -22.59 -32.61
C THR A 122 6.34 -21.75 -33.84
N TYR A 123 7.26 -20.79 -33.69
CA TYR A 123 7.73 -19.95 -34.81
C TYR A 123 8.52 -20.76 -35.84
N PHE A 124 9.38 -21.68 -35.38
CA PHE A 124 10.17 -22.54 -36.27
C PHE A 124 9.38 -23.75 -36.80
N ASP A 125 8.19 -24.06 -36.26
CA ASP A 125 7.31 -25.14 -36.72
C ASP A 125 6.48 -24.77 -37.98
N GLY A 126 6.64 -23.54 -38.50
CA GLY A 126 6.19 -23.15 -39.84
C GLY A 126 4.74 -22.68 -39.98
N ASN A 127 3.92 -22.69 -38.93
CA ASN A 127 2.52 -22.27 -38.99
C ASN A 127 2.30 -20.81 -38.51
N LEU A 128 2.89 -19.86 -39.24
CA LEU A 128 2.83 -18.44 -38.89
C LEU A 128 1.39 -17.91 -38.90
N ASP A 129 0.56 -18.30 -39.87
CA ASP A 129 -0.84 -17.81 -39.97
C ASP A 129 -1.68 -18.16 -38.73
N LYS A 130 -1.47 -19.33 -38.14
CA LYS A 130 -2.13 -19.72 -36.88
C LYS A 130 -1.64 -18.87 -35.70
N LEU A 131 -0.33 -18.64 -35.60
CA LEU A 131 0.27 -17.79 -34.56
C LEU A 131 -0.27 -16.35 -34.61
N PHE A 132 -0.32 -15.75 -35.80
CA PHE A 132 -0.82 -14.39 -36.01
C PHE A 132 -2.32 -14.27 -35.72
N SER A 133 -3.12 -15.28 -36.12
CA SER A 133 -4.55 -15.33 -35.81
C SER A 133 -4.82 -15.50 -34.32
N GLU A 134 -4.04 -16.34 -33.62
CA GLU A 134 -4.14 -16.53 -32.16
C GLU A 134 -3.72 -15.27 -31.40
N CYS A 135 -2.82 -14.45 -31.96
CA CYS A 135 -2.42 -13.18 -31.38
C CYS A 135 -3.30 -11.99 -31.80
N HIS A 136 -4.34 -12.21 -32.62
CA HIS A 136 -5.22 -11.16 -33.16
C HIS A 136 -4.49 -10.04 -33.94
N VAL A 137 -3.38 -10.38 -34.61
CA VAL A 137 -2.58 -9.44 -35.42
C VAL A 137 -2.58 -9.85 -36.89
N ILE A 138 -2.65 -8.88 -37.81
CA ILE A 138 -2.58 -9.15 -39.25
C ILE A 138 -1.17 -9.63 -39.61
N ASN A 139 -1.08 -10.77 -40.29
CA ASN A 139 0.19 -11.30 -40.81
C ASN A 139 0.82 -10.29 -41.82
N PRO A 140 2.03 -9.76 -41.56
CA PRO A 140 2.71 -8.81 -42.45
C PRO A 140 2.93 -9.33 -43.86
N SER A 141 3.04 -10.65 -44.01
CA SER A 141 3.23 -11.34 -45.29
C SER A 141 2.03 -11.20 -46.22
N LYS A 142 0.85 -10.87 -45.68
CA LYS A 142 -0.40 -10.61 -46.41
C LYS A 142 -0.65 -9.13 -46.68
N LYS A 143 0.27 -8.22 -46.33
CA LYS A 143 0.15 -6.79 -46.68
C LYS A 143 0.11 -6.66 -48.21
N SER A 144 -1.11 -6.53 -48.75
CA SER A 144 -1.34 -6.21 -50.14
C SER A 144 -0.61 -4.91 -50.48
N ARG A 145 0.32 -4.95 -51.44
CA ARG A 145 0.92 -3.77 -52.07
C ARG A 145 -0.10 -3.06 -52.96
N THR A 146 -1.31 -2.81 -52.48
CA THR A 146 -2.25 -1.93 -53.15
C THR A 146 -1.92 -0.50 -52.76
N ARG A 147 -1.08 0.15 -53.58
CA ARG A 147 -0.99 1.61 -53.60
C ARG A 147 -2.43 2.15 -53.74
N PRO A 148 -2.92 3.00 -52.82
CA PRO A 148 -4.15 3.74 -53.09
C PRO A 148 -3.92 4.54 -54.38
N PRO A 149 -4.93 4.67 -55.26
CA PRO A 149 -4.84 5.63 -56.35
C PRO A 149 -4.60 7.00 -55.71
N ILE A 150 -3.51 7.67 -56.10
CA ILE A 150 -3.26 9.06 -55.74
C ILE A 150 -4.34 9.88 -56.44
N ASN A 151 -5.48 10.07 -55.78
CA ASN A 151 -6.49 11.01 -56.22
C ASN A 151 -6.20 12.35 -55.52
N THR A 152 -5.27 13.10 -56.11
CA THR A 152 -5.01 14.49 -55.77
C THR A 152 -6.21 15.33 -56.20
N ARG A 153 -7.27 15.38 -55.38
CA ARG A 153 -8.35 16.39 -55.35
C ARG A 153 -9.51 15.95 -54.45
N SER A 154 -9.37 16.02 -53.12
CA SER A 154 -10.51 16.24 -52.19
C SER A 154 -10.03 16.43 -50.74
N SER A 155 -9.09 17.34 -50.51
CA SER A 155 -8.48 17.54 -49.18
C SER A 155 -9.38 18.30 -48.18
N ALA A 156 -10.64 18.59 -48.51
CA ALA A 156 -11.53 19.41 -47.67
C ALA A 156 -13.01 18.99 -47.79
N GLN A 157 -13.31 17.69 -47.74
CA GLN A 157 -14.67 17.22 -47.49
C GLN A 157 -14.75 16.78 -46.04
N ASP A 158 -15.64 17.41 -45.27
CA ASP A 158 -15.95 16.97 -43.92
C ASP A 158 -16.68 15.63 -44.02
N MET A 159 -16.16 14.62 -43.33
CA MET A 159 -16.78 13.29 -43.25
C MET A 159 -17.34 13.05 -41.84
N PRO A 160 -18.49 12.37 -41.71
CA PRO A 160 -19.07 12.06 -40.41
C PRO A 160 -18.31 10.92 -39.71
N CYS A 161 -17.99 11.12 -38.43
CA CYS A 161 -17.48 10.07 -37.57
C CYS A 161 -18.56 9.03 -37.28
N GLN A 162 -18.24 7.73 -37.37
CA GLN A 162 -19.23 6.66 -37.16
C GLN A 162 -19.53 6.36 -35.67
N ILE A 163 -18.88 7.07 -34.74
CA ILE A 163 -19.12 6.96 -33.29
C ILE A 163 -19.97 8.13 -32.81
N CYS A 164 -19.50 9.36 -32.99
CA CYS A 164 -20.22 10.56 -32.51
C CYS A 164 -21.12 11.24 -33.56
N TYR A 165 -21.11 10.77 -34.82
CA TYR A 165 -21.89 11.33 -35.94
C TYR A 165 -21.60 12.81 -36.28
N LEU A 166 -20.54 13.40 -35.73
CA LEU A 166 -20.10 14.75 -36.05
C LEU A 166 -19.18 14.76 -37.29
N ASN A 167 -19.26 15.85 -38.05
CA ASN A 167 -18.48 16.07 -39.27
C ASN A 167 -17.13 16.71 -38.94
N TYR A 168 -16.04 16.12 -39.42
CA TYR A 168 -14.70 16.67 -39.27
C TYR A 168 -13.91 16.60 -40.59
N PRO A 169 -12.91 17.47 -40.78
CA PRO A 169 -11.95 17.33 -41.86
C PRO A 169 -11.17 16.01 -41.75
N ASN A 170 -10.74 15.46 -42.89
CA ASN A 170 -9.96 14.22 -42.94
C ASN A 170 -8.69 14.22 -42.08
N SER A 171 -8.13 15.39 -41.73
CA SER A 171 -6.97 15.51 -40.84
C SER A 171 -7.24 15.07 -39.39
N TYR A 172 -8.50 15.03 -38.97
CA TYR A 172 -8.90 14.64 -37.62
C TYR A 172 -9.24 13.15 -37.50
N PHE A 173 -9.09 12.38 -38.58
CA PHE A 173 -9.36 10.95 -38.59
C PHE A 173 -8.08 10.13 -38.49
N THR A 174 -8.05 9.20 -37.53
CA THR A 174 -7.00 8.17 -37.44
C THR A 174 -7.63 6.80 -37.68
N GLY A 175 -6.94 5.94 -38.40
CA GLY A 175 -7.39 4.57 -38.66
C GLY A 175 -6.29 3.54 -38.47
N LEU A 176 -6.73 2.30 -38.21
CA LEU A 176 -5.86 1.13 -38.06
C LEU A 176 -5.64 0.41 -39.40
N GLU A 177 -4.87 -0.67 -39.38
CA GLU A 177 -4.63 -1.53 -40.56
C GLU A 177 -5.91 -2.17 -41.12
N CYS A 178 -6.99 -2.26 -40.33
CA CYS A 178 -8.31 -2.70 -40.78
C CYS A 178 -9.02 -1.72 -41.74
N GLY A 179 -8.54 -0.48 -41.83
CA GLY A 179 -9.14 0.57 -42.66
C GLY A 179 -10.26 1.37 -41.98
N HIS A 180 -10.72 0.97 -40.78
CA HIS A 180 -11.69 1.75 -40.00
C HIS A 180 -11.06 3.06 -39.49
N LYS A 181 -11.80 4.17 -39.64
CA LYS A 181 -11.36 5.52 -39.27
C LYS A 181 -12.37 6.17 -38.35
N PHE A 182 -11.89 6.75 -37.25
CA PHE A 182 -12.69 7.51 -36.30
C PHE A 182 -12.01 8.83 -35.99
N CYS A 183 -12.77 9.82 -35.52
CA CYS A 183 -12.19 11.10 -35.13
C CYS A 183 -11.26 10.92 -33.91
N MET A 184 -10.23 11.77 -33.79
CA MET A 184 -9.26 11.69 -32.69
C MET A 184 -9.91 11.78 -31.30
N GLN A 185 -11.02 12.51 -31.18
CA GLN A 185 -11.75 12.64 -29.92
C GLN A 185 -12.37 11.31 -29.48
N CYS A 186 -13.14 10.65 -30.35
CA CYS A 186 -13.71 9.33 -30.03
C CYS A 186 -12.64 8.27 -29.76
N TRP A 187 -11.48 8.36 -30.43
CA TRP A 187 -10.34 7.51 -30.10
C TRP A 187 -9.82 7.78 -28.69
N GLY A 188 -9.65 9.05 -28.30
CA GLY A 188 -9.21 9.44 -26.97
C GLY A 188 -10.15 8.93 -25.88
N ASP A 189 -11.46 9.12 -26.06
CA ASP A 189 -12.49 8.66 -25.12
C ASP A 189 -12.52 7.13 -25.02
N TYR A 190 -12.55 6.44 -26.16
CA TYR A 190 -12.54 4.97 -26.21
C TYR A 190 -11.32 4.37 -25.49
N LEU A 191 -10.12 4.87 -25.82
CA LEU A 191 -8.88 4.39 -25.20
C LEU A 191 -8.87 4.68 -23.70
N THR A 192 -9.30 5.87 -23.28
CA THR A 192 -9.33 6.26 -21.87
C THR A 192 -10.26 5.35 -21.07
N THR A 193 -11.49 5.12 -21.54
CA THR A 193 -12.45 4.20 -20.92
C THR A 193 -11.90 2.77 -20.83
N LYS A 194 -11.32 2.24 -21.91
CA LYS A 194 -10.71 0.89 -21.90
C LYS A 194 -9.56 0.74 -20.90
N ILE A 195 -8.76 1.79 -20.73
CA ILE A 195 -7.56 1.76 -19.87
C ILE A 195 -7.92 1.98 -18.40
N ILE A 196 -8.81 2.93 -18.11
CA ILE A 196 -9.14 3.34 -16.74
C ILE A 196 -10.23 2.47 -16.13
N GLU A 197 -11.36 2.30 -16.83
CA GLU A 197 -12.53 1.60 -16.28
C GLU A 197 -12.37 0.08 -16.42
N GLU A 198 -11.97 -0.40 -17.60
CA GLU A 198 -11.85 -1.85 -17.85
C GLU A 198 -10.47 -2.43 -17.49
N GLY A 199 -9.48 -1.57 -17.22
CA GLY A 199 -8.12 -1.99 -16.86
C GLY A 199 -7.38 -2.74 -17.98
N MET A 200 -7.80 -2.57 -19.24
CA MET A 200 -7.22 -3.28 -20.38
C MET A 200 -5.99 -2.54 -20.93
N GLY A 201 -4.81 -3.18 -20.87
CA GLY A 201 -3.60 -2.65 -21.50
C GLY A 201 -3.14 -3.42 -22.73
N GLN A 202 -3.09 -4.76 -22.67
CA GLN A 202 -2.40 -5.56 -23.68
C GLN A 202 -3.28 -6.00 -24.86
N THR A 203 -4.59 -5.75 -24.80
CA THR A 203 -5.59 -6.36 -25.70
C THR A 203 -6.63 -5.37 -26.24
N ILE A 204 -6.30 -4.08 -26.32
CA ILE A 204 -7.25 -3.07 -26.84
C ILE A 204 -7.46 -3.28 -28.34
N SER A 205 -8.69 -3.57 -28.76
CA SER A 205 -9.07 -3.82 -30.14
C SER A 205 -9.64 -2.57 -30.84
N CYS A 206 -9.96 -2.69 -32.12
CA CYS A 206 -10.58 -1.63 -32.90
C CYS A 206 -12.01 -1.33 -32.38
N PRO A 207 -12.43 -0.06 -32.27
CA PRO A 207 -13.79 0.31 -31.87
C PRO A 207 -14.90 -0.13 -32.84
N ALA A 208 -14.56 -0.62 -34.04
CA ALA A 208 -15.54 -1.03 -35.02
C ALA A 208 -16.24 -2.33 -34.63
N HIS A 209 -17.54 -2.43 -34.92
CA HIS A 209 -18.33 -3.63 -34.67
C HIS A 209 -17.72 -4.86 -35.37
N SER A 210 -17.50 -5.94 -34.61
CA SER A 210 -16.90 -7.20 -35.09
C SER A 210 -15.49 -7.05 -35.69
N CYS A 211 -14.66 -6.15 -35.13
CA CYS A 211 -13.27 -6.00 -35.55
C CYS A 211 -12.29 -6.19 -34.37
N ASP A 212 -11.67 -7.36 -34.28
CA ASP A 212 -10.76 -7.71 -33.18
C ASP A 212 -9.29 -7.35 -33.41
N ILE A 213 -9.01 -6.51 -34.41
CA ILE A 213 -7.64 -6.07 -34.72
C ILE A 213 -7.14 -5.15 -33.61
N LEU A 214 -5.99 -5.50 -33.01
CA LEU A 214 -5.39 -4.77 -31.91
C LEU A 214 -4.85 -3.39 -32.34
N VAL A 215 -4.96 -2.43 -31.43
CA VAL A 215 -4.33 -1.10 -31.55
C VAL A 215 -2.86 -1.24 -31.16
N ASP A 216 -1.95 -0.71 -31.97
CA ASP A 216 -0.53 -0.69 -31.61
C ASP A 216 -0.22 0.37 -30.56
N ASP A 217 0.75 0.08 -29.68
CA ASP A 217 1.13 0.96 -28.57
C ASP A 217 1.53 2.37 -28.99
N ASN A 218 2.21 2.53 -30.14
CA ASN A 218 2.60 3.86 -30.61
C ASN A 218 1.37 4.70 -30.97
N THR A 219 0.35 4.06 -31.55
CA THR A 219 -0.93 4.71 -31.84
C THR A 219 -1.67 5.06 -30.54
N VAL A 220 -1.69 4.18 -29.54
CA VAL A 220 -2.28 4.49 -28.21
C VAL A 220 -1.58 5.69 -27.56
N MET A 221 -0.25 5.67 -27.48
CA MET A 221 0.55 6.74 -26.87
C MET A 221 0.47 8.08 -27.60
N ARG A 222 0.16 8.06 -28.90
CA ARG A 222 -0.06 9.26 -29.73
C ARG A 222 -1.46 9.85 -29.56
N LEU A 223 -2.49 9.01 -29.43
CA LEU A 223 -3.89 9.44 -29.43
C LEU A 223 -4.39 9.88 -28.04
N ILE A 224 -3.85 9.30 -26.97
CA ILE A 224 -4.14 9.76 -25.62
C ILE A 224 -3.43 11.10 -25.38
N THR A 225 -4.09 12.03 -24.71
CA THR A 225 -3.52 13.34 -24.35
C THR A 225 -3.20 13.44 -22.86
N ASP A 226 -4.04 12.88 -21.99
CA ASP A 226 -3.86 12.88 -20.54
C ASP A 226 -2.63 12.05 -20.13
N SER A 227 -1.73 12.69 -19.38
CA SER A 227 -0.52 12.08 -18.84
C SER A 227 -0.82 10.96 -17.83
N LYS A 228 -1.87 11.10 -17.00
CA LYS A 228 -2.27 10.07 -16.03
C LYS A 228 -2.69 8.79 -16.75
N VAL A 229 -3.50 8.91 -17.80
CA VAL A 229 -3.96 7.77 -18.61
C VAL A 229 -2.80 7.13 -19.37
N LYS A 230 -1.89 7.92 -19.96
CA LYS A 230 -0.66 7.40 -20.59
C LYS A 230 0.16 6.58 -19.60
N LEU A 231 0.39 7.11 -18.41
CA LEU A 231 1.19 6.45 -17.39
C LEU A 231 0.56 5.12 -16.95
N LYS A 232 -0.77 5.09 -16.80
CA LYS A 232 -1.53 3.87 -16.51
C LYS A 232 -1.38 2.83 -17.64
N TYR A 233 -1.52 3.26 -18.90
CA TYR A 233 -1.33 2.38 -20.06
C TYR A 233 0.07 1.77 -20.08
N GLN A 234 1.11 2.60 -19.92
CA GLN A 234 2.51 2.16 -19.85
C GLN A 234 2.72 1.10 -18.77
N HIS A 235 2.12 1.29 -17.60
CA HIS A 235 2.16 0.31 -16.53
C HIS A 235 1.51 -1.02 -16.93
N LEU A 236 0.31 -1.00 -17.53
CA LEU A 236 -0.39 -2.22 -17.93
C LEU A 236 0.36 -3.04 -19.01
N ILE A 237 0.93 -2.37 -20.01
CA ILE A 237 1.70 -3.06 -21.07
C ILE A 237 3.05 -3.59 -20.55
N THR A 238 3.66 -2.94 -19.55
CA THR A 238 4.93 -3.38 -18.96
C THR A 238 4.77 -4.32 -17.78
N ASN A 239 3.55 -4.52 -17.26
CA ASN A 239 3.34 -5.28 -16.03
C ASN A 239 3.87 -6.71 -16.13
N SER A 240 3.54 -7.43 -17.21
CA SER A 240 4.03 -8.79 -17.47
C SER A 240 5.57 -8.85 -17.52
N PHE A 241 6.21 -7.85 -18.14
CA PHE A 241 7.67 -7.77 -18.21
C PHE A 241 8.31 -7.61 -16.83
N VAL A 242 7.71 -6.79 -15.96
CA VAL A 242 8.18 -6.59 -14.59
C VAL A 242 7.94 -7.83 -13.74
N GLU A 243 6.73 -8.40 -13.73
CA GLU A 243 6.39 -9.59 -12.95
C GLU A 243 7.23 -10.83 -13.32
N CYS A 244 7.57 -10.98 -14.60
CA CYS A 244 8.45 -12.07 -15.07
C CYS A 244 9.92 -11.87 -14.69
N ASN A 245 10.33 -10.67 -14.25
CA ASN A 245 11.70 -10.37 -13.89
C ASN A 245 11.89 -10.31 -12.37
N ARG A 246 12.55 -11.32 -11.81
CA ARG A 246 12.83 -11.42 -10.36
C ARG A 246 13.57 -10.21 -9.76
N LEU A 247 14.26 -9.41 -10.59
CA LEU A 247 15.03 -8.25 -10.14
C LEU A 247 14.23 -6.94 -10.18
N LEU A 248 12.98 -6.98 -10.66
CA LEU A 248 12.11 -5.82 -10.77
C LEU A 248 10.85 -6.03 -9.92
N LYS A 249 10.40 -4.96 -9.24
CA LYS A 249 9.11 -4.92 -8.56
C LYS A 249 8.48 -3.55 -8.67
N TRP A 250 7.17 -3.50 -8.88
CA TRP A 250 6.40 -2.26 -8.79
C TRP A 250 6.37 -1.71 -7.37
N CYS A 251 6.31 -0.39 -7.27
CA CYS A 251 5.95 0.29 -6.04
C CYS A 251 4.50 -0.07 -5.67
N PRO A 252 4.20 -0.43 -4.41
CA PRO A 252 2.84 -0.75 -3.98
C PRO A 252 1.97 0.48 -3.69
N ALA A 253 2.51 1.70 -3.82
CA ALA A 253 1.72 2.90 -3.58
C ALA A 253 0.67 3.09 -4.69
N PRO A 254 -0.60 3.42 -4.34
CA PRO A 254 -1.60 3.82 -5.32
C PRO A 254 -1.07 4.93 -6.21
N ASP A 255 -1.39 4.87 -7.50
CA ASP A 255 -0.99 5.83 -8.54
C ASP A 255 0.52 6.01 -8.78
N CYS A 256 1.36 5.21 -8.10
CA CYS A 256 2.79 5.22 -8.28
C CYS A 256 3.26 4.13 -9.26
N HIS A 257 3.56 4.53 -10.48
CA HIS A 257 4.01 3.62 -11.54
C HIS A 257 5.54 3.53 -11.63
N HIS A 258 6.23 3.56 -10.48
CA HIS A 258 7.69 3.36 -10.41
C HIS A 258 8.02 1.89 -10.17
N VAL A 259 9.19 1.47 -10.66
CA VAL A 259 9.74 0.13 -10.46
C VAL A 259 11.06 0.21 -9.72
N VAL A 260 11.22 -0.64 -8.72
CA VAL A 260 12.50 -0.85 -8.04
C VAL A 260 13.24 -1.99 -8.70
N LYS A 261 14.51 -1.75 -9.04
CA LYS A 261 15.46 -2.71 -9.58
C LYS A 261 16.54 -3.03 -8.56
N VAL A 262 16.82 -4.31 -8.35
CA VAL A 262 17.83 -4.79 -7.38
C VAL A 262 18.89 -5.64 -8.07
N GLN A 263 20.04 -5.82 -7.41
CA GLN A 263 21.11 -6.71 -7.91
C GLN A 263 20.77 -8.19 -7.73
N TYR A 264 20.16 -8.51 -6.58
CA TYR A 264 19.66 -9.83 -6.25
C TYR A 264 18.38 -9.70 -5.43
N PRO A 265 17.41 -10.62 -5.55
CA PRO A 265 16.19 -10.57 -4.75
C PRO A 265 16.51 -10.92 -3.29
N ASP A 266 16.18 -10.02 -2.37
CA ASP A 266 16.24 -10.26 -0.93
C ASP A 266 15.04 -9.63 -0.20
N ALA A 267 14.74 -10.11 1.00
CA ALA A 267 13.69 -9.58 1.87
C ALA A 267 14.18 -8.34 2.64
N LYS A 268 14.69 -7.36 1.92
CA LYS A 268 15.23 -6.09 2.44
C LYS A 268 14.28 -4.92 2.13
N PRO A 269 14.34 -3.84 2.93
CA PRO A 269 13.55 -2.65 2.65
C PRO A 269 14.11 -1.94 1.41
N VAL A 270 13.21 -1.50 0.54
CA VAL A 270 13.52 -0.58 -0.56
C VAL A 270 12.65 0.66 -0.43
N ARG A 271 13.19 1.82 -0.84
CA ARG A 271 12.45 3.09 -0.80
C ARG A 271 12.21 3.59 -2.22
N CYS A 272 10.95 3.76 -2.58
CA CYS A 272 10.56 4.41 -3.82
C CYS A 272 10.77 5.92 -3.73
N LYS A 273 10.95 6.59 -4.88
CA LYS A 273 11.03 8.05 -4.98
C LYS A 273 9.77 8.77 -4.52
N CYS A 274 8.61 8.10 -4.52
CA CYS A 274 7.37 8.63 -3.93
C CYS A 274 7.36 8.61 -2.39
N GLY A 275 8.42 8.12 -1.74
CA GLY A 275 8.54 8.02 -0.29
C GLY A 275 8.11 6.68 0.29
N ARG A 276 7.33 5.87 -0.44
CA ARG A 276 6.88 4.53 0.02
C ARG A 276 8.06 3.60 0.25
N GLN A 277 8.13 3.00 1.44
CA GLN A 277 9.07 1.95 1.80
C GLN A 277 8.35 0.60 1.89
N PHE A 278 8.88 -0.42 1.23
CA PHE A 278 8.26 -1.75 1.17
C PHE A 278 9.31 -2.85 1.13
N CYS A 279 8.90 -4.09 1.42
CA CYS A 279 9.76 -5.27 1.30
C CYS A 279 9.83 -5.70 -0.16
N PHE A 280 11.03 -5.75 -0.74
CA PHE A 280 11.20 -6.13 -2.15
C PHE A 280 10.67 -7.54 -2.44
N ASN A 281 10.87 -8.49 -1.51
CA ASN A 281 10.47 -9.88 -1.70
C ASN A 281 8.93 -10.07 -1.72
N CYS A 282 8.21 -9.64 -0.69
CA CYS A 282 6.76 -9.87 -0.61
C CYS A 282 5.91 -8.76 -1.26
N GLY A 283 6.43 -7.53 -1.39
CA GLY A 283 5.67 -6.38 -1.91
C GLY A 283 4.88 -5.62 -0.83
N GLU A 284 4.75 -6.17 0.37
CA GLU A 284 4.07 -5.51 1.50
C GLU A 284 4.93 -4.39 2.10
N ASN A 285 4.30 -3.55 2.93
CA ASN A 285 5.00 -2.57 3.76
C ASN A 285 6.17 -3.22 4.52
N TRP A 286 7.24 -2.45 4.73
CA TRP A 286 8.41 -2.98 5.45
C TRP A 286 8.01 -3.47 6.84
N HIS A 287 8.28 -4.74 7.12
CA HIS A 287 7.63 -5.48 8.19
C HIS A 287 8.61 -6.10 9.19
N ASP A 288 9.66 -5.37 9.56
CA ASP A 288 10.53 -5.74 10.68
C ASP A 288 9.69 -5.73 11.99
N PRO A 289 9.66 -6.79 12.81
CA PRO A 289 10.56 -7.95 12.85
C PRO A 289 10.06 -9.25 12.20
N VAL A 290 8.87 -9.27 11.63
CA VAL A 290 8.24 -10.52 11.14
C VAL A 290 8.80 -10.95 9.78
N LYS A 291 8.98 -12.26 9.56
CA LYS A 291 9.34 -12.79 8.23
C LYS A 291 8.14 -12.74 7.28
N CYS A 292 8.40 -12.55 5.98
CA CYS A 292 7.36 -12.45 4.94
C CYS A 292 6.32 -13.59 4.97
N LYS A 293 6.76 -14.82 5.27
CA LYS A 293 5.88 -16.01 5.32
C LYS A 293 4.77 -15.87 6.36
N TRP A 294 5.11 -15.33 7.53
CA TRP A 294 4.19 -15.18 8.65
C TRP A 294 3.26 -13.99 8.45
N LEU A 295 3.77 -12.90 7.88
CA LEU A 295 2.93 -11.76 7.51
C LEU A 295 1.86 -12.16 6.48
N ARG A 296 2.23 -12.94 5.45
CA ARG A 296 1.25 -13.41 4.46
C ARG A 296 0.16 -14.29 5.08
N LYS A 297 0.54 -15.19 6.00
CA LYS A 297 -0.44 -15.99 6.74
C LYS A 297 -1.36 -15.12 7.60
N TRP A 298 -0.80 -14.09 8.25
CA TRP A 298 -1.56 -13.15 9.08
C TRP A 298 -2.59 -12.36 8.26
N ILE A 299 -2.16 -11.76 7.14
CA ILE A 299 -3.04 -11.00 6.26
C ILE A 299 -4.20 -11.89 5.79
N LYS A 300 -3.89 -13.08 5.26
CA LYS A 300 -4.92 -14.04 4.85
C LYS A 300 -5.90 -14.37 5.99
N LYS A 301 -5.40 -14.61 7.19
CA LYS A 301 -6.23 -14.89 8.36
C LYS A 301 -7.13 -13.72 8.72
N CYS A 302 -6.63 -12.48 8.65
CA CYS A 302 -7.41 -11.28 8.89
C CYS A 302 -8.51 -11.09 7.84
N ASP A 303 -8.24 -11.41 6.58
CA ASP A 303 -9.20 -11.33 5.49
C ASP A 303 -10.30 -12.40 5.63
N ASP A 304 -9.93 -13.65 5.90
CA ASP A 304 -10.86 -14.79 6.04
C ASP A 304 -11.76 -14.66 7.29
N ASP A 305 -11.23 -14.13 8.41
CA ASP A 305 -11.97 -13.98 9.68
C ASP A 305 -12.77 -12.64 9.75
N SER A 306 -12.80 -11.83 8.69
CA SER A 306 -13.37 -10.46 8.65
C SER A 306 -14.90 -10.38 8.72
N GLU A 307 -15.61 -11.49 8.50
CA GLU A 307 -17.07 -11.62 8.65
C GLU A 307 -17.55 -11.52 10.11
N THR A 308 -16.62 -11.54 11.09
CA THR A 308 -16.95 -11.44 12.52
C THR A 308 -16.65 -10.04 13.07
N SER A 309 -17.54 -9.08 12.80
CA SER A 309 -17.83 -7.85 13.58
C SER A 309 -16.68 -7.13 14.34
N ASN A 310 -15.46 -7.06 13.80
CA ASN A 310 -14.35 -6.33 14.46
C ASN A 310 -14.36 -4.83 14.18
N TRP A 311 -15.13 -4.37 13.17
CA TRP A 311 -15.20 -2.96 12.79
C TRP A 311 -16.00 -2.10 13.79
N ILE A 312 -16.90 -2.71 14.58
CA ILE A 312 -17.79 -2.01 15.52
C ILE A 312 -17.06 -1.64 16.84
N ALA A 313 -15.91 -2.24 17.16
CA ALA A 313 -15.22 -2.02 18.46
C ALA A 313 -14.04 -1.01 18.43
N ALA A 314 -13.77 -0.36 17.28
CA ALA A 314 -12.48 0.31 17.05
C ALA A 314 -12.48 1.84 17.20
N ASN A 315 -13.62 2.52 16.99
CA ASN A 315 -13.65 3.99 17.04
C ASN A 315 -14.22 4.53 18.35
N THR A 316 -15.13 3.80 18.99
CA THR A 316 -15.83 4.24 20.21
C THR A 316 -15.72 3.20 21.31
N LYS A 317 -15.35 3.65 22.52
CA LYS A 317 -15.30 2.83 23.74
C LYS A 317 -15.79 3.64 24.93
N GLU A 318 -16.19 2.97 26.00
CA GLU A 318 -16.61 3.65 27.23
C GLU A 318 -15.44 3.87 28.20
N CYS A 319 -15.49 4.97 28.94
CA CYS A 319 -14.57 5.20 30.05
C CYS A 319 -14.77 4.12 31.13
N PRO A 320 -13.71 3.43 31.59
CA PRO A 320 -13.82 2.35 32.58
C PRO A 320 -14.29 2.81 33.97
N LYS A 321 -14.28 4.12 34.24
CA LYS A 321 -14.67 4.70 35.54
C LYS A 321 -16.06 5.33 35.54
N CYS A 322 -16.45 6.03 34.47
CA CYS A 322 -17.70 6.79 34.42
C CYS A 322 -18.63 6.39 33.27
N HIS A 323 -18.25 5.41 32.45
CA HIS A 323 -19.03 4.86 31.34
C HIS A 323 -19.47 5.86 30.27
N VAL A 324 -18.91 7.07 30.26
CA VAL A 324 -19.10 8.01 29.16
C VAL A 324 -18.41 7.46 27.91
N THR A 325 -19.14 7.43 26.81
CA THR A 325 -18.62 7.06 25.48
C THR A 325 -17.55 8.05 25.03
N ILE A 326 -16.42 7.52 24.57
CA ILE A 326 -15.25 8.25 24.08
C ILE A 326 -14.97 7.75 22.67
N GLU A 327 -14.84 8.68 21.72
CA GLU A 327 -14.35 8.42 20.38
C GLU A 327 -12.84 8.65 20.32
N LYS A 328 -12.11 7.80 19.62
CA LYS A 328 -10.66 7.94 19.43
C LYS A 328 -10.37 8.95 18.32
N ASP A 329 -9.73 10.06 18.67
CA ASP A 329 -9.41 11.17 17.76
C ASP A 329 -7.89 11.38 17.55
N GLY A 330 -7.06 10.50 18.10
CA GLY A 330 -5.59 10.55 18.02
C GLY A 330 -4.95 9.16 17.97
N GLY A 331 -3.64 9.13 17.73
CA GLY A 331 -2.85 7.90 17.68
C GLY A 331 -2.45 7.39 19.06
N CYS A 332 -2.37 8.27 20.06
CA CYS A 332 -1.97 7.93 21.42
C CYS A 332 -3.02 7.04 22.12
N ASN A 333 -2.56 5.94 22.72
CA ASN A 333 -3.41 5.05 23.52
C ASN A 333 -3.53 5.50 24.99
N HIS A 334 -2.78 6.53 25.42
CA HIS A 334 -2.96 7.17 26.73
C HIS A 334 -4.18 8.09 26.69
N MET A 335 -5.28 7.62 27.27
CA MET A 335 -6.52 8.36 27.30
C MET A 335 -6.69 9.11 28.61
N VAL A 336 -7.23 10.32 28.52
CA VAL A 336 -7.69 11.12 29.67
C VAL A 336 -9.18 11.39 29.51
N CYS A 337 -10.00 10.98 30.47
CA CYS A 337 -11.44 11.17 30.39
C CYS A 337 -11.80 12.67 30.41
N ARG A 338 -12.48 13.15 29.35
CA ARG A 338 -12.92 14.56 29.23
C ARG A 338 -14.04 14.95 30.19
N ASN A 339 -14.66 13.99 30.87
CA ASN A 339 -15.66 14.28 31.89
C ASN A 339 -14.98 14.93 33.10
N GLN A 340 -15.38 16.17 33.38
CA GLN A 340 -14.81 17.01 34.43
C GLN A 340 -14.88 16.38 35.84
N ASN A 341 -15.86 15.51 36.08
CA ASN A 341 -16.05 14.79 37.34
C ASN A 341 -15.24 13.48 37.43
N CYS A 342 -14.65 13.02 36.33
CA CYS A 342 -13.96 11.73 36.26
C CYS A 342 -12.44 11.88 36.19
N LYS A 343 -11.96 12.60 35.16
CA LYS A 343 -10.53 12.86 34.82
C LYS A 343 -9.59 11.65 34.94
N ALA A 344 -10.12 10.42 34.84
CA ALA A 344 -9.30 9.22 34.94
C ALA A 344 -8.44 9.03 33.69
N GLU A 345 -7.24 8.53 33.91
CA GLU A 345 -6.30 8.17 32.87
C GLU A 345 -6.23 6.65 32.70
N PHE A 346 -6.38 6.18 31.46
CA PHE A 346 -6.47 4.75 31.17
C PHE A 346 -5.91 4.44 29.78
N CYS A 347 -5.59 3.18 29.54
CA CYS A 347 -5.12 2.69 28.25
C CYS A 347 -6.31 2.33 27.34
N TRP A 348 -6.32 2.84 26.11
CA TRP A 348 -7.38 2.54 25.13
C TRP A 348 -7.50 1.05 24.79
N VAL A 349 -6.39 0.30 24.83
CA VAL A 349 -6.36 -1.11 24.44
C VAL A 349 -6.96 -2.00 25.52
N CYS A 350 -6.40 -1.95 26.74
CA CYS A 350 -6.80 -2.85 27.83
C CYS A 350 -7.87 -2.27 28.76
N LEU A 351 -8.20 -0.98 28.63
CA LEU A 351 -9.10 -0.24 29.54
C LEU A 351 -8.63 -0.21 31.01
N GLY A 352 -7.38 -0.60 31.27
CA GLY A 352 -6.75 -0.53 32.59
C GLY A 352 -6.18 0.87 32.90
N PRO A 353 -5.87 1.15 34.18
CA PRO A 353 -5.30 2.43 34.59
C PRO A 353 -3.96 2.70 33.88
N TRP A 354 -3.67 3.98 33.57
CA TRP A 354 -2.45 4.33 32.85
C TRP A 354 -1.18 4.19 33.69
N GLU A 355 -1.18 4.68 34.93
CA GLU A 355 0.00 4.77 35.81
C GLU A 355 0.86 3.49 35.91
N PRO A 356 0.30 2.26 35.98
CA PRO A 356 1.11 1.04 36.02
C PRO A 356 1.83 0.69 34.71
N HIS A 357 1.45 1.28 33.57
CA HIS A 357 2.07 0.97 32.28
C HIS A 357 3.54 1.39 32.25
N GLY A 358 4.40 0.53 31.70
CA GLY A 358 5.85 0.72 31.71
C GLY A 358 6.54 0.28 33.00
N SER A 359 5.79 -0.21 34.00
CA SER A 359 6.37 -0.89 35.16
C SER A 359 6.68 -2.37 34.85
N ALA A 360 7.62 -2.96 35.59
CA ALA A 360 8.00 -4.36 35.39
C ALA A 360 6.87 -5.37 35.68
N TRP A 361 5.92 -5.01 36.55
CA TRP A 361 4.90 -5.93 37.06
C TRP A 361 3.57 -5.87 36.29
N TYR A 362 3.31 -4.80 35.54
CA TYR A 362 2.09 -4.65 34.74
C TYR A 362 2.39 -4.71 33.25
N ASN A 363 1.90 -5.76 32.57
CA ASN A 363 2.17 -6.00 31.15
C ASN A 363 0.87 -6.13 30.36
N CYS A 364 0.46 -5.04 29.70
CA CYS A 364 -0.72 -5.01 28.82
C CYS A 364 -0.49 -5.82 27.52
N ASN A 365 0.75 -5.94 27.05
CA ASN A 365 1.09 -6.56 25.77
C ASN A 365 1.16 -8.10 25.79
N ARG A 366 1.22 -8.72 26.98
CA ARG A 366 1.35 -10.19 27.12
C ARG A 366 0.01 -10.89 27.19
N TYR A 367 -0.14 -11.95 26.40
CA TYR A 367 -1.30 -12.84 26.53
C TYR A 367 -1.06 -13.84 27.68
N ASN A 368 -2.02 -13.96 28.59
CA ASN A 368 -1.98 -15.01 29.60
C ASN A 368 -2.57 -16.31 29.03
N GLU A 369 -1.74 -17.35 28.92
CA GLU A 369 -2.12 -18.66 28.39
C GLU A 369 -2.73 -19.58 29.46
N ASP A 370 -2.82 -19.16 30.72
CA ASP A 370 -3.33 -20.00 31.81
C ASP A 370 -4.78 -20.45 31.56
N ASP A 371 -5.60 -19.60 30.96
CA ASP A 371 -6.97 -19.94 30.55
C ASP A 371 -7.00 -20.98 29.40
N ALA A 372 -6.01 -20.92 28.50
CA ALA A 372 -5.87 -21.88 27.41
C ALA A 372 -5.39 -23.26 27.91
N LYS A 373 -4.52 -23.29 28.92
CA LYS A 373 -4.02 -24.54 29.54
C LYS A 373 -5.08 -25.27 30.36
N ALA A 374 -6.08 -24.54 30.86
CA ALA A 374 -7.19 -25.10 31.61
C ALA A 374 -8.23 -25.80 30.70
N ALA A 375 -8.20 -25.57 29.39
CA ALA A 375 -9.13 -26.14 28.41
C ALA A 375 -8.96 -27.65 28.25
N ARG A 376 -10.00 -28.42 28.57
CA ARG A 376 -10.00 -29.90 28.56
C ARG A 376 -10.53 -30.45 27.24
N ASP A 377 -11.55 -29.81 26.68
CA ASP A 377 -12.25 -30.31 25.50
C ASP A 377 -11.91 -29.56 24.21
N ALA A 378 -12.20 -30.17 23.04
CA ALA A 378 -11.86 -29.61 21.72
C ALA A 378 -12.51 -28.24 21.45
N GLN A 379 -13.74 -28.05 21.92
CA GLN A 379 -14.46 -26.78 21.81
C GLN A 379 -13.79 -25.67 22.65
N GLU A 380 -13.32 -25.99 23.85
CA GLU A 380 -12.60 -25.05 24.72
C GLU A 380 -11.25 -24.66 24.11
N ARG A 381 -10.53 -25.61 23.49
CA ARG A 381 -9.30 -25.33 22.75
C ARG A 381 -9.53 -24.38 21.57
N SER A 382 -10.59 -24.60 20.79
CA SER A 382 -10.96 -23.71 19.68
C SER A 382 -11.29 -22.30 20.17
N ARG A 383 -12.02 -22.19 21.28
CA ARG A 383 -12.35 -20.89 21.91
C ARG A 383 -11.11 -20.17 22.44
N ALA A 384 -10.20 -20.89 23.10
CA ALA A 384 -8.95 -20.34 23.59
C ALA A 384 -8.05 -19.83 22.44
N ALA A 385 -7.98 -20.57 21.33
CA ALA A 385 -7.26 -20.15 20.13
C ALA A 385 -7.86 -18.88 19.51
N LEU A 386 -9.20 -18.78 19.44
CA LEU A 386 -9.89 -17.58 18.96
C LEU A 386 -9.64 -16.38 19.88
N GLN A 387 -9.73 -16.56 21.21
CA GLN A 387 -9.45 -15.48 22.17
C GLN A 387 -8.01 -14.99 22.05
N ARG A 388 -7.05 -15.91 21.90
CA ARG A 388 -5.65 -15.57 21.63
C ARG A 388 -5.53 -14.78 20.33
N TYR A 389 -6.16 -15.22 19.24
CA TYR A 389 -6.15 -14.47 17.98
C TYR A 389 -6.72 -13.05 18.15
N LEU A 390 -7.89 -12.90 18.77
CA LEU A 390 -8.51 -11.60 19.02
C LEU A 390 -7.60 -10.67 19.85
N PHE A 391 -6.86 -11.20 20.82
CA PHE A 391 -5.91 -10.43 21.61
C PHE A 391 -4.82 -9.78 20.76
N TYR A 392 -4.17 -10.56 19.87
CA TYR A 392 -3.10 -10.06 19.00
C TYR A 392 -3.65 -9.22 17.84
N CYS A 393 -4.80 -9.62 17.28
CA CYS A 393 -5.47 -8.91 16.20
C CYS A 393 -5.94 -7.53 16.64
N ASN A 394 -6.54 -7.40 17.83
CA ASN A 394 -6.93 -6.11 18.38
C ASN A 394 -5.74 -5.15 18.51
N ARG A 395 -4.58 -5.62 18.97
CA ARG A 395 -3.37 -4.80 19.12
C ARG A 395 -2.77 -4.40 17.78
N TYR A 396 -2.69 -5.34 16.84
CA TYR A 396 -2.26 -5.07 15.46
C TYR A 396 -3.14 -3.98 14.81
N MET A 397 -4.46 -4.17 14.83
CA MET A 397 -5.42 -3.24 14.22
C MET A 397 -5.42 -1.89 14.92
N ASN A 398 -5.29 -1.87 16.25
CA ASN A 398 -5.19 -0.62 17.02
C ASN A 398 -3.93 0.18 16.65
N HIS A 399 -2.77 -0.47 16.54
CA HIS A 399 -1.55 0.22 16.08
C HIS A 399 -1.65 0.68 14.62
N MET A 400 -2.30 -0.11 13.75
CA MET A 400 -2.55 0.30 12.37
C MET A 400 -3.43 1.56 12.30
N GLN A 401 -4.49 1.62 13.10
CA GLN A 401 -5.36 2.80 13.20
C GLN A 401 -4.62 3.99 13.82
N SER A 402 -3.85 3.78 14.89
CA SER A 402 -3.01 4.81 15.51
C SER A 402 -2.02 5.41 14.51
N LEU A 403 -1.37 4.59 13.69
CA LEU A 403 -0.46 5.04 12.64
C LEU A 403 -1.16 5.94 11.60
N ARG A 404 -2.43 5.67 11.27
CA ARG A 404 -3.21 6.55 10.38
C ARG A 404 -3.46 7.92 10.99
N PHE A 405 -3.73 7.99 12.29
CA PHE A 405 -3.86 9.28 13.00
C PHE A 405 -2.52 10.01 13.08
N GLU A 406 -1.43 9.31 13.33
CA GLU A 406 -0.09 9.91 13.44
C GLU A 406 0.41 10.49 12.12
N HIS A 407 0.03 9.94 10.97
CA HIS A 407 0.31 10.59 9.68
C HIS A 407 -0.32 11.98 9.56
N LYS A 408 -1.44 12.26 10.25
CA LYS A 408 -2.03 13.61 10.29
C LYS A 408 -1.16 14.61 11.08
N LEU A 409 -0.26 14.12 11.95
CA LEU A 409 0.66 14.98 12.72
C LEU A 409 1.67 15.70 11.83
N TYR A 410 1.98 15.20 10.63
CA TYR A 410 2.88 15.92 9.71
C TYR A 410 2.37 17.33 9.38
N ALA A 411 1.06 17.49 9.19
CA ALA A 411 0.45 18.80 8.92
C ALA A 411 0.56 19.73 10.15
N GLN A 412 0.24 19.21 11.34
CA GLN A 412 0.30 19.98 12.59
C GLN A 412 1.74 20.38 12.92
N VAL A 413 2.69 19.46 12.75
CA VAL A 413 4.12 19.72 12.96
C VAL A 413 4.65 20.75 11.96
N LYS A 414 4.22 20.71 10.69
CA LYS A 414 4.62 21.72 9.70
C LYS A 414 4.21 23.12 10.16
N GLN A 415 2.96 23.28 10.59
CA GLN A 415 2.49 24.56 11.16
C GLN A 415 3.31 24.97 12.38
N LYS A 416 3.62 24.04 13.29
CA LYS A 416 4.42 24.34 14.49
C LYS A 416 5.85 24.73 14.15
N MET A 417 6.44 24.10 13.13
CA MET A 417 7.77 24.46 12.62
C MET A 417 7.78 25.88 12.07
N GLU A 418 6.73 26.30 11.34
CA GLU A 418 6.57 27.66 10.81
C GLU A 418 6.44 28.69 11.95
N GLU A 419 5.65 28.39 12.98
CA GLU A 419 5.56 29.23 14.20
C GLU A 419 6.95 29.39 14.87
N MET A 420 7.67 28.29 15.05
CA MET A 420 9.01 28.31 15.65
C MET A 420 10.00 29.15 14.83
N GLN A 421 9.90 29.12 13.49
CA GLN A 421 10.73 29.93 12.61
C GLN A 421 10.48 31.43 12.76
N GLN A 422 9.22 31.83 12.96
CA GLN A 422 8.87 33.23 13.24
C GLN A 422 9.46 33.71 14.57
N HIS A 423 9.74 32.80 15.50
CA HIS A 423 10.36 33.07 16.80
C HIS A 423 11.89 32.85 16.81
N ASN A 424 12.58 33.23 15.72
CA ASN A 424 14.04 33.21 15.57
C ASN A 424 14.71 31.81 15.51
N MET A 425 13.98 30.74 15.22
CA MET A 425 14.61 29.44 14.91
C MET A 425 14.88 29.31 13.41
N SER A 426 16.06 28.81 13.04
CA SER A 426 16.37 28.54 11.64
C SER A 426 15.61 27.31 11.10
N TRP A 427 15.53 27.18 9.78
CA TRP A 427 14.93 26.00 9.12
C TRP A 427 15.57 24.67 9.54
N ILE A 428 16.88 24.67 9.80
CA ILE A 428 17.62 23.49 10.26
C ILE A 428 17.19 23.13 11.69
N GLU A 429 17.02 24.13 12.55
CA GLU A 429 16.71 23.93 13.96
C GLU A 429 15.31 23.40 14.23
N VAL A 430 14.38 23.51 13.29
CA VAL A 430 13.00 23.01 13.42
C VAL A 430 12.81 21.59 12.85
N GLN A 431 13.77 21.06 12.07
CA GLN A 431 13.67 19.72 11.45
C GLN A 431 13.51 18.57 12.46
N PHE A 432 13.88 18.79 13.73
CA PHE A 432 13.72 17.76 14.76
C PHE A 432 12.27 17.35 14.98
N LEU A 433 11.28 18.24 14.73
CA LEU A 433 9.88 17.90 14.86
C LEU A 433 9.44 16.92 13.77
N LYS A 434 9.80 17.17 12.51
CA LYS A 434 9.57 16.21 11.42
C LYS A 434 10.22 14.86 11.73
N LYS A 435 11.48 14.88 12.17
CA LYS A 435 12.21 13.67 12.57
C LYS A 435 11.52 12.92 13.72
N ALA A 436 10.91 13.64 14.67
CA ALA A 436 10.18 13.01 15.76
C ALA A 436 8.94 12.26 15.26
N VAL A 437 8.18 12.84 14.32
CA VAL A 437 7.04 12.18 13.67
C VAL A 437 7.50 11.00 12.81
N ASP A 438 8.59 11.15 12.06
CA ASP A 438 9.18 10.05 11.27
C ASP A 438 9.50 8.84 12.15
N VAL A 439 10.17 9.07 13.29
CA VAL A 439 10.50 8.02 14.27
C VAL A 439 9.24 7.45 14.89
N LEU A 440 8.25 8.28 15.26
CA LEU A 440 6.98 7.81 15.82
C LEU A 440 6.29 6.82 14.87
N CYS A 441 6.09 7.23 13.61
CA CYS A 441 5.47 6.39 12.58
C CYS A 441 6.26 5.09 12.35
N GLN A 442 7.59 5.15 12.37
CA GLN A 442 8.44 3.97 12.22
C GLN A 442 8.33 3.00 13.40
N CYS A 443 8.31 3.51 14.64
CA CYS A 443 8.10 2.71 15.84
C CYS A 443 6.73 2.05 15.84
N ARG A 444 5.69 2.78 15.39
CA ARG A 444 4.31 2.29 15.30
C ARG A 444 4.13 1.20 14.26
N SER A 445 4.71 1.39 13.08
CA SER A 445 4.78 0.35 12.06
C SER A 445 5.51 -0.89 12.60
N THR A 446 6.63 -0.71 13.30
CA THR A 446 7.36 -1.82 13.92
C THR A 446 6.49 -2.55 14.96
N LEU A 447 5.88 -1.82 15.90
CA LEU A 447 4.99 -2.37 16.94
C LEU A 447 3.85 -3.19 16.35
N MET A 448 3.21 -2.70 15.30
CA MET A 448 2.18 -3.46 14.58
C MET A 448 2.71 -4.85 14.16
N PHE A 449 3.90 -4.91 13.55
CA PHE A 449 4.50 -6.17 13.13
C PHE A 449 5.10 -7.01 14.27
N THR A 450 5.46 -6.40 15.40
CA THR A 450 5.86 -7.17 16.60
C THR A 450 4.74 -8.07 17.09
N TYR A 451 3.48 -7.65 17.00
CA TYR A 451 2.33 -8.46 17.38
C TYR A 451 2.06 -9.62 16.43
N VAL A 452 2.32 -9.44 15.12
CA VAL A 452 2.26 -10.54 14.15
C VAL A 452 3.35 -11.57 14.44
N PHE A 453 4.58 -11.11 14.70
CA PHE A 453 5.68 -11.98 15.10
C PHE A 453 5.35 -12.75 16.39
N ALA A 454 4.84 -12.05 17.42
CA ALA A 454 4.49 -12.62 18.71
C ALA A 454 3.34 -13.64 18.63
N PHE A 455 2.35 -13.40 17.75
CA PHE A 455 1.23 -14.33 17.57
C PHE A 455 1.69 -15.70 17.07
N TYR A 456 2.64 -15.77 16.14
CA TYR A 456 3.15 -17.06 15.68
C TYR A 456 4.25 -17.62 16.58
N LEU A 457 4.79 -16.83 17.51
CA LEU A 457 5.91 -17.25 18.33
C LEU A 457 5.48 -18.30 19.37
N LYS A 458 6.22 -19.41 19.43
CA LYS A 458 6.11 -20.36 20.52
C LYS A 458 6.89 -19.84 21.73
N LYS A 459 6.28 -19.92 22.91
CA LYS A 459 6.84 -19.37 24.15
C LYS A 459 8.15 -20.06 24.52
N ASN A 460 9.19 -19.27 24.76
CA ASN A 460 10.51 -19.73 25.19
C ASN A 460 11.23 -18.64 26.02
N ASN A 461 12.46 -18.88 26.45
CA ASN A 461 13.19 -17.89 27.27
C ASN A 461 13.41 -16.55 26.53
N GLN A 462 13.63 -16.60 25.22
CA GLN A 462 13.83 -15.40 24.40
C GLN A 462 12.51 -14.65 24.16
N SER A 463 11.38 -15.35 24.09
CA SER A 463 10.07 -14.70 23.91
C SER A 463 9.75 -13.77 25.09
N ILE A 464 10.12 -14.15 26.32
CA ILE A 464 9.93 -13.30 27.51
C ILE A 464 10.76 -12.02 27.41
N ILE A 465 12.03 -12.12 26.95
CA ILE A 465 12.90 -10.97 26.75
C ILE A 465 12.34 -10.07 25.64
N PHE A 466 11.88 -10.66 24.53
CA PHE A 466 11.24 -9.95 23.45
C PHE A 466 9.98 -9.20 23.92
N GLU A 467 9.12 -9.84 24.73
CA GLU A 467 7.91 -9.21 25.28
C GLU A 467 8.24 -8.04 26.23
N ASN A 468 9.37 -8.09 26.97
CA ASN A 468 9.86 -6.94 27.75
C ASN A 468 10.29 -5.79 26.80
N ASN A 469 11.10 -6.10 25.78
CA ASN A 469 11.56 -5.10 24.80
C ASN A 469 10.38 -4.47 24.04
N GLN A 470 9.34 -5.26 23.75
CA GLN A 470 8.10 -4.80 23.15
C GLN A 470 7.35 -3.82 24.06
N ALA A 471 7.20 -4.15 25.35
CA ALA A 471 6.54 -3.26 26.33
C ALA A 471 7.31 -1.93 26.51
N ASP A 472 8.65 -2.00 26.55
CA ASP A 472 9.51 -0.81 26.61
C ASP A 472 9.32 0.11 25.39
N LEU A 473 9.30 -0.47 24.18
CA LEU A 473 9.06 0.27 22.94
C LEU A 473 7.64 0.84 22.90
N GLU A 474 6.64 0.05 23.28
CA GLU A 474 5.24 0.48 23.27
C GLU A 474 5.06 1.69 24.18
N ASN A 475 5.52 1.61 25.43
CA ASN A 475 5.44 2.74 26.36
C ASN A 475 6.21 3.97 25.85
N ALA A 476 7.44 3.80 25.34
CA ALA A 476 8.21 4.90 24.76
C ALA A 476 7.49 5.57 23.57
N THR A 477 6.79 4.77 22.76
CA THR A 477 5.99 5.24 21.63
C THR A 477 4.77 6.02 22.10
N GLU A 478 4.04 5.53 23.11
CA GLU A 478 2.87 6.24 23.66
C GLU A 478 3.27 7.56 24.32
N VAL A 479 4.40 7.61 25.03
CA VAL A 479 4.94 8.84 25.63
C VAL A 479 5.34 9.87 24.57
N LEU A 480 5.89 9.43 23.43
CA LEU A 480 6.21 10.33 22.32
C LEU A 480 4.94 10.82 21.61
N SER A 481 4.02 9.91 21.31
CA SER A 481 2.74 10.20 20.65
C SER A 481 1.89 11.17 21.47
N GLY A 482 1.69 10.89 22.76
CA GLY A 482 0.91 11.76 23.64
C GLY A 482 1.52 13.16 23.79
N TYR A 483 2.86 13.24 23.83
CA TYR A 483 3.55 14.52 23.89
C TYR A 483 3.33 15.35 22.62
N LEU A 484 3.44 14.74 21.43
CA LEU A 484 3.24 15.41 20.15
C LEU A 484 1.75 15.77 19.90
N GLU A 485 0.81 15.00 20.43
CA GLU A 485 -0.64 15.24 20.24
C GLU A 485 -1.22 16.27 21.22
N ARG A 486 -0.70 16.35 22.46
CA ARG A 486 -1.32 17.14 23.53
C ARG A 486 -0.35 18.10 24.20
N ASP A 487 0.73 17.57 24.76
CA ASP A 487 1.56 18.30 25.72
C ASP A 487 2.45 19.37 25.07
N ILE A 488 2.81 19.18 23.79
CA ILE A 488 3.65 20.13 23.03
C ILE A 488 3.06 21.55 22.96
N SER A 489 1.74 21.67 23.00
CA SER A 489 1.04 22.96 22.96
C SER A 489 1.13 23.74 24.28
N GLN A 490 1.43 23.05 25.38
CA GLN A 490 1.47 23.61 26.74
C GLN A 490 2.88 24.03 27.16
N ASP A 491 3.90 23.53 26.45
CA ASP A 491 5.31 23.77 26.76
C ASP A 491 5.87 25.01 26.07
N SER A 492 6.92 25.60 26.68
CA SER A 492 7.67 26.71 26.09
C SER A 492 8.49 26.24 24.87
N LEU A 493 8.70 27.11 23.88
CA LEU A 493 9.47 26.79 22.67
C LEU A 493 10.89 26.28 22.97
N GLN A 494 11.51 26.76 24.05
CA GLN A 494 12.85 26.34 24.48
C GLN A 494 12.86 24.90 25.01
N ASP A 495 11.83 24.50 25.75
CA ASP A 495 11.74 23.17 26.36
C ASP A 495 11.36 22.09 25.34
N ILE A 496 10.54 22.44 24.35
CA ILE A 496 10.05 21.51 23.31
C ILE A 496 11.22 20.83 22.60
N LYS A 497 12.25 21.59 22.22
CA LYS A 497 13.41 21.05 21.48
C LYS A 497 14.07 19.90 22.23
N GLN A 498 14.39 20.11 23.51
CA GLN A 498 15.05 19.09 24.33
C GLN A 498 14.12 17.90 24.61
N LYS A 499 12.89 18.18 25.06
CA LYS A 499 11.91 17.14 25.42
C LYS A 499 11.58 16.22 24.24
N VAL A 500 11.35 16.77 23.05
CA VAL A 500 11.06 15.98 21.85
C VAL A 500 12.28 15.16 21.44
N GLN A 501 13.47 15.75 21.45
CA GLN A 501 14.70 15.04 21.08
C GLN A 501 14.97 13.84 21.98
N ASP A 502 14.84 14.00 23.28
CA ASP A 502 15.08 12.91 24.23
C ASP A 502 14.04 11.80 24.04
N LYS A 503 12.75 12.16 23.87
CA LYS A 503 11.67 11.19 23.66
C LYS A 503 11.86 10.37 22.38
N TYR A 504 12.09 11.01 21.22
CA TYR A 504 12.23 10.24 19.98
C TYR A 504 13.54 9.46 19.93
N ARG A 505 14.65 9.97 20.50
CA ARG A 505 15.91 9.21 20.57
C ARG A 505 15.76 7.98 21.45
N TYR A 506 15.08 8.10 22.59
CA TYR A 506 14.79 6.97 23.46
C TYR A 506 13.89 5.95 22.77
N CYS A 507 12.83 6.41 22.10
CA CYS A 507 11.92 5.55 21.33
C CYS A 507 12.66 4.76 20.24
N GLU A 508 13.48 5.44 19.44
CA GLU A 508 14.31 4.80 18.41
C GLU A 508 15.35 3.82 19.01
N SER A 509 15.91 4.15 20.18
CA SER A 509 16.80 3.24 20.91
C SER A 509 16.07 1.96 21.32
N ARG A 510 14.87 2.06 21.89
CA ARG A 510 14.04 0.88 22.25
C ARG A 510 13.71 0.04 21.03
N ARG A 511 13.37 0.69 19.91
CA ARG A 511 13.08 0.02 18.62
C ARG A 511 14.30 -0.77 18.15
N ARG A 512 15.49 -0.18 18.19
CA ARG A 512 16.74 -0.83 17.79
C ARG A 512 17.07 -2.03 18.68
N VAL A 513 16.94 -1.91 20.00
CA VAL A 513 17.18 -3.01 20.94
C VAL A 513 16.25 -4.19 20.65
N LEU A 514 14.97 -3.92 20.42
CA LEU A 514 13.99 -4.95 20.06
C LEU A 514 14.38 -5.67 18.77
N LEU A 515 14.67 -4.92 17.69
CA LEU A 515 15.00 -5.51 16.40
C LEU A 515 16.30 -6.30 16.43
N GLN A 516 17.35 -5.75 17.08
CA GLN A 516 18.63 -6.43 17.24
C GLN A 516 18.46 -7.77 17.96
N HIS A 517 17.66 -7.80 19.04
CA HIS A 517 17.37 -9.03 19.77
C HIS A 517 16.66 -10.08 18.89
N VAL A 518 15.69 -9.65 18.07
CA VAL A 518 15.01 -10.56 17.14
C VAL A 518 15.94 -11.04 16.03
N HIS A 519 16.78 -10.17 15.48
CA HIS A 519 17.76 -10.51 14.44
C HIS A 519 18.81 -11.51 14.94
N GLU A 520 19.39 -11.28 16.11
CA GLU A 520 20.30 -12.25 16.75
C GLU A 520 19.62 -13.60 17.01
N GLY A 521 18.33 -13.58 17.38
CA GLY A 521 17.54 -14.80 17.52
C GLY A 521 17.29 -15.51 16.20
N TYR A 522 17.19 -14.79 15.07
CA TYR A 522 17.15 -15.41 13.74
C TYR A 522 18.49 -16.04 13.35
N GLU A 523 19.61 -15.38 13.63
CA GLU A 523 20.95 -15.92 13.31
C GLU A 523 21.28 -17.20 14.09
N LYS A 524 20.74 -17.32 15.30
CA LYS A 524 20.96 -18.45 16.22
C LYS A 524 19.80 -19.46 16.21
N ASP A 525 18.84 -19.31 15.30
CA ASP A 525 17.64 -20.17 15.21
C ASP A 525 16.89 -20.36 16.54
N LEU A 526 16.75 -19.29 17.34
CA LEU A 526 16.11 -19.32 18.67
C LEU A 526 14.59 -19.22 18.63
N TRP A 527 14.00 -18.96 17.47
CA TRP A 527 12.56 -18.73 17.31
C TRP A 527 11.86 -19.96 16.76
N GLU A 528 11.00 -20.56 17.58
CA GLU A 528 10.07 -21.60 17.16
C GLU A 528 8.69 -20.98 16.90
N TYR A 529 7.93 -21.52 15.94
CA TYR A 529 6.65 -20.98 15.54
C TYR A 529 5.52 -22.00 15.62
N ILE A 530 4.31 -21.52 15.88
CA ILE A 530 3.07 -22.29 15.87
C ILE A 530 2.51 -22.26 14.44
N GLU A 531 2.37 -23.43 13.82
CA GLU A 531 1.77 -23.62 12.50
C GLU A 531 0.33 -24.12 12.62
N ASP A 532 -0.52 -23.33 13.27
CA ASP A 532 -1.96 -23.60 13.32
C ASP A 532 -2.70 -22.93 12.15
#